data_AF-A0A7M3Z419-F1
#
_entry.id   AF-A0A7M3Z419-F1
#
_cell.length_a   1.000
_cell.length_b   1.000
_cell.length_c   1.000
_cell.angle_alpha   90.00
_cell.angle_beta   90.00
_cell.angle_gamma   90.00
#
_symmetry.space_group_name_H-M   'P 1'
#
loop_
_entity.id
_entity.type
_entity.pdbx_description
1 polymer ?
#
loop_
_entity_poly.entity_id
_entity_poly.type
_entity_poly.pdbx_seq_one_letter_code
_entity_poly.pdbx_strand_id
1 'polypeptide(L)'
;TKQPWNAMKKEQDRARTLRNLLVSDCSDAVLDKHFINFAHPDTLTLINAIGDIEKPVPLGMALLKQVPAFRPLALKAGVRLLLS
;
A
#
# COMPACT_ATOMS: atom_id res chain seq x y z
N THR A 1 -20.98 -11.00 -19.26
CA THR A 1 -19.78 -11.75 -18.79
C THR A 1 -18.55 -10.91 -18.47
N LYS A 2 -18.44 -9.61 -18.80
CA LYS A 2 -17.24 -8.77 -18.49
C LYS A 2 -17.10 -8.32 -17.03
N GLN A 3 -18.17 -8.41 -16.23
CA GLN A 3 -18.22 -7.91 -14.85
C GLN A 3 -17.14 -8.54 -13.92
N PRO A 4 -16.91 -9.87 -13.90
CA PRO A 4 -15.91 -10.47 -13.01
C PRO A 4 -14.47 -10.10 -13.39
N TRP A 5 -14.17 -10.05 -14.69
CA TRP A 5 -12.86 -9.66 -15.20
C TRP A 5 -12.48 -8.23 -14.79
N ASN A 6 -13.41 -7.29 -14.93
CA ASN A 6 -13.17 -5.90 -14.57
C ASN A 6 -12.89 -5.74 -13.06
N ALA A 7 -13.58 -6.51 -12.22
CA ALA A 7 -13.35 -6.51 -10.77
C ALA A 7 -11.95 -7.05 -10.43
N MET A 8 -11.56 -8.19 -11.00
CA MET A 8 -10.23 -8.76 -10.82
C MET A 8 -9.13 -7.81 -11.29
N LYS A 9 -9.30 -7.20 -12.47
CA LYS A 9 -8.35 -6.22 -13.01
C LYS A 9 -8.22 -5.01 -12.08
N LYS A 10 -9.33 -4.46 -11.57
CA LYS A 10 -9.30 -3.33 -10.62
C LYS A 10 -8.53 -3.68 -9.34
N GLU A 11 -8.72 -4.89 -8.82
CA GLU A 11 -8.02 -5.33 -7.61
C GLU A 11 -6.51 -5.49 -7.84
N GLN A 12 -6.12 -6.10 -8.96
CA GLN A 12 -4.70 -6.21 -9.31
C GLN A 12 -4.05 -4.84 -9.58
N ASP A 13 -4.77 -3.94 -10.24
CA ASP A 13 -4.29 -2.58 -10.47
C ASP A 13 -4.07 -1.84 -9.14
N ARG A 14 -4.96 -2.04 -8.15
CA ARG A 14 -4.78 -1.49 -6.80
C ARG A 14 -3.55 -2.06 -6.09
N ALA A 15 -3.38 -3.38 -6.11
CA ALA A 15 -2.21 -4.02 -5.53
C ALA A 15 -0.91 -3.51 -6.17
N ARG A 16 -0.91 -3.35 -7.50
CA ARG A 16 0.24 -2.83 -8.26
C ARG A 16 0.58 -1.40 -7.87
N THR A 17 -0.42 -0.51 -7.80
CA THR A 17 -0.19 0.88 -7.42
C THR A 17 0.30 1.00 -5.98
N LEU A 18 -0.24 0.22 -5.04
CA LEU A 18 0.24 0.21 -3.65
C LEU A 18 1.70 -0.24 -3.55
N ARG A 19 2.05 -1.34 -4.24
CA ARG A 19 3.44 -1.82 -4.30
C ARG A 19 4.36 -0.75 -4.90
N ASN A 20 3.97 -0.18 -6.03
CA ASN A 20 4.75 0.86 -6.68
C ASN A 20 4.97 2.05 -5.75
N LEU A 21 3.93 2.54 -5.09
CA LEU A 21 4.01 3.66 -4.17
C LEU A 21 4.98 3.41 -3.00
N LEU A 22 4.97 2.20 -2.45
CA LEU A 22 5.70 1.87 -1.21
C LEU A 22 7.11 1.31 -1.45
N VAL A 23 7.37 0.69 -2.60
CA VAL A 23 8.59 -0.11 -2.81
C VAL A 23 9.22 0.07 -4.19
N SER A 24 8.46 0.36 -5.27
CA SER A 24 9.03 0.36 -6.64
C SER A 24 9.28 1.73 -7.26
N ASP A 25 8.38 2.70 -7.05
CA ASP A 25 8.39 4.02 -7.69
C ASP A 25 8.85 5.10 -6.69
N CYS A 26 10.02 4.89 -6.08
CA CYS A 26 10.66 5.86 -5.19
C CYS A 26 12.19 5.76 -5.29
N SER A 27 12.90 6.80 -4.87
CA SER A 27 14.37 6.76 -4.80
C SER A 27 14.83 5.91 -3.63
N ASP A 28 16.06 5.39 -3.70
CA ASP A 28 16.66 4.56 -2.64
C ASP A 28 16.58 5.24 -1.26
N ALA A 29 16.87 6.54 -1.18
CA ALA A 29 16.79 7.29 0.08
C ALA A 29 15.36 7.39 0.66
N VAL A 30 14.33 7.30 -0.18
CA VAL A 30 12.93 7.23 0.26
C VAL A 30 12.57 5.80 0.64
N LEU A 31 13.05 4.82 -0.13
CA LEU A 31 12.86 3.40 0.14
C LEU A 31 13.47 3.00 1.48
N ASP A 32 14.67 3.48 1.82
CA ASP A 32 15.31 3.25 3.12
C ASP A 32 14.45 3.76 4.27
N LYS A 33 13.85 4.95 4.11
CA LYS A 33 12.90 5.47 5.10
C LYS A 33 11.66 4.59 5.20
N HIS A 34 11.16 4.06 4.09
CA HIS A 34 10.05 3.11 4.13
C HIS A 34 10.42 1.85 4.91
N PHE A 35 11.62 1.28 4.70
CA PHE A 35 12.09 0.13 5.47
C PHE A 35 12.23 0.41 6.96
N ILE A 36 12.77 1.57 7.35
CA ILE A 36 12.82 1.98 8.77
C ILE A 36 11.41 2.05 9.37
N ASN A 37 10.45 2.62 8.62
CA ASN A 37 9.07 2.72 9.08
C ASN A 37 8.36 1.36 9.14
N PHE A 38 8.66 0.43 8.22
CA PHE A 38 8.17 -0.94 8.28
C PHE A 38 8.70 -1.70 9.48
N ALA A 39 9.97 -1.47 9.84
CA ALA A 39 10.61 -2.08 11.00
C ALA A 39 10.15 -1.49 12.35
N HIS A 40 9.39 -0.40 12.35
CA HIS A 40 8.87 0.19 13.59
C HIS A 40 7.90 -0.81 14.28
N PRO A 41 8.01 -1.02 15.60
CA PRO A 41 7.21 -2.04 16.32
C PRO A 41 5.70 -1.92 16.09
N ASP A 42 5.17 -0.70 16.08
CA ASP A 42 3.73 -0.45 15.83
C ASP A 42 3.32 -0.85 14.41
N THR A 43 4.19 -0.59 13.42
CA THR A 43 3.96 -0.97 12.03
C THR A 43 4.03 -2.49 11.87
N LEU A 44 5.00 -3.15 12.51
CA LEU A 44 5.09 -4.61 12.52
C LEU A 44 3.87 -5.26 13.17
N THR A 45 3.38 -4.70 14.27
CA THR A 45 2.17 -5.18 14.95
C THR A 45 0.96 -5.07 14.03
N LEU A 46 0.83 -3.95 13.31
CA LEU A 46 -0.20 -3.77 12.31
C LEU A 46 -0.06 -4.82 11.19
N ILE A 47 1.13 -4.99 10.63
CA ILE A 47 1.41 -5.98 9.56
C ILE A 47 1.04 -7.39 10.03
N ASN A 48 1.42 -7.79 11.24
CA ASN A 48 1.09 -9.12 11.75
C ASN A 48 -0.41 -9.31 12.02
N ALA A 49 -1.13 -8.23 12.34
CA ALA A 49 -2.56 -8.30 12.61
C ALA A 49 -3.43 -8.40 11.34
N ILE A 50 -3.01 -7.77 10.23
CA ILE A 50 -3.85 -7.64 9.01
C ILE A 50 -3.17 -8.13 7.72
N GLY A 51 -1.87 -8.41 7.77
CA GLY A 51 -1.04 -8.75 6.62
C GLY A 51 -1.31 -10.17 6.16
N ASP A 52 -2.19 -10.29 5.17
CA ASP A 52 -2.41 -11.51 4.41
C ASP A 52 -1.57 -11.45 3.12
N ILE A 53 -0.67 -12.43 2.95
CA ILE A 53 0.22 -12.51 1.78
C ILE A 53 -0.56 -12.63 0.46
N GLU A 54 -1.78 -13.19 0.50
CA GLU A 54 -2.65 -13.34 -0.68
C GLU A 54 -3.44 -12.05 -0.96
N LYS A 55 -3.55 -11.15 0.02
CA LYS A 55 -4.36 -9.92 -0.05
C LYS A 55 -3.55 -8.70 0.41
N PRO A 56 -2.67 -8.18 -0.45
CA PRO A 56 -1.80 -7.05 -0.08
C PRO A 56 -2.53 -5.70 0.02
N VAL A 57 -3.71 -5.57 -0.60
CA VAL A 57 -4.44 -4.29 -0.68
C VAL A 57 -4.92 -3.80 0.70
N PRO A 58 -5.61 -4.61 1.52
CA PRO A 58 -5.99 -4.23 2.90
C PRO A 58 -4.81 -3.68 3.72
N LEU A 59 -3.66 -4.37 3.69
CA LEU A 59 -2.46 -3.94 4.41
C LEU A 59 -1.95 -2.59 3.91
N GLY A 60 -1.76 -2.44 2.60
CA GLY A 60 -1.30 -1.17 2.01
C GLY A 60 -2.22 0.01 2.35
N MET A 61 -3.52 -0.21 2.34
CA MET A 61 -4.51 0.81 2.71
C MET A 61 -4.48 1.16 4.19
N ALA A 62 -4.28 0.16 5.06
CA ALA A 62 -4.15 0.40 6.49
C ALA A 62 -2.86 1.15 6.83
N LEU A 63 -1.74 0.83 6.18
CA LEU A 63 -0.47 1.56 6.32
C LEU A 63 -0.67 3.05 6.00
N LEU A 64 -1.28 3.36 4.86
CA LEU A 64 -1.55 4.74 4.44
C LEU A 64 -2.46 5.53 5.42
N LYS A 65 -3.40 4.85 6.09
CA LYS A 65 -4.36 5.49 7.00
C LYS A 65 -3.83 5.60 8.43
N GLN A 66 -3.28 4.50 8.95
CA GLN A 66 -3.00 4.32 10.37
C GLN A 66 -1.57 4.72 10.74
N VAL A 67 -0.60 4.51 9.86
CA VAL A 67 0.81 4.80 10.14
C VAL A 67 1.15 6.23 9.71
N PRO A 68 1.49 7.14 10.65
CA PRO A 68 1.72 8.55 10.33
C PRO A 68 2.77 8.79 9.25
N ALA A 69 3.83 7.98 9.23
CA ALA A 69 4.90 8.09 8.25
C ALA A 69 4.46 7.86 6.79
N PHE A 70 3.40 7.07 6.58
CA PHE A 70 2.88 6.76 5.25
C PHE A 70 1.70 7.65 4.83
N ARG A 71 1.10 8.43 5.74
CA ARG A 71 -0.02 9.34 5.41
C ARG A 71 0.27 10.33 4.29
N PRO A 72 1.46 10.96 4.19
CA PRO A 72 1.76 11.88 3.08
C PRO A 72 1.72 11.20 1.71
N LEU A 73 2.00 9.89 1.64
CA LEU A 73 1.92 9.13 0.40
C LEU A 73 0.48 9.02 -0.10
N ALA A 74 -0.50 8.99 0.80
CA ALA A 74 -1.92 8.93 0.46
C ALA A 74 -2.43 10.19 -0.26
N LEU A 75 -1.70 11.30 -0.12
CA LEU A 75 -2.03 12.58 -0.76
C LEU A 75 -1.45 12.71 -2.17
N LYS A 76 -0.56 11.80 -2.60
CA LYS A 76 0.01 11.83 -3.96
C LYS A 76 -1.09 11.55 -4.99
N ALA A 77 -1.08 12.29 -6.10
CA ALA A 77 -2.13 12.25 -7.12
C ALA A 77 -2.45 10.83 -7.66
N GLY A 78 -1.46 9.94 -7.72
CA GLY A 78 -1.63 8.54 -8.13
C GLY A 78 -2.44 7.66 -7.16
N VAL A 79 -2.63 8.10 -5.91
CA VAL A 79 -3.34 7.34 -4.86
C VAL A 79 -4.84 7.66 -4.82
N ARG A 80 -5.29 8.75 -5.46
CA ARG A 80 -6.72 9.06 -5.58
C ARG A 80 -7.51 7.94 -6.26
N LEU A 81 -6.92 7.29 -7.26
CA LEU A 81 -7.50 6.13 -7.97
C LEU A 81 -7.64 4.88 -7.10
N LEU A 82 -6.79 4.72 -6.08
CA LEU A 82 -6.88 3.65 -5.09
C LEU A 82 -8.06 3.86 -4.13
N LEU A 83 -8.36 5.12 -3.82
CA LEU A 83 -9.37 5.54 -2.85
C LEU A 83 -10.77 5.78 -3.47
N SER A 84 -10.89 5.74 -4.80
CA SER A 84 -12.14 5.92 -5.57
C SER A 84 -12.87 4.64 -5.99
#